data_AF-A0A1C5Z707-F1
#
_entry.id   AF-A0A1C5Z707-F1
#
_cell.length_a   1.000
_cell.length_b   1.000
_cell.length_c   1.000
_cell.angle_alpha   90.00
_cell.angle_beta   90.00
_cell.angle_gamma   90.00
#
_symmetry.space_group_name_H-M   'P 1'
#
loop_
_entity.id
_entity.type
_entity.pdbx_description
1 polymer ?
#
loop_
_entity_poly.entity_id
_entity_poly.type
_entity_poly.pdbx_seq_one_letter_code
_entity_poly.pdbx_strand_id
1 'polypeptide(L)'
;MVDSKKLISLVEKYEKLIYDTADHIWAHPETGYREWKTSAYMEQHFEELGYTLTKAGNIPGFYTDLDTGKPEILFQPASPDSLFCF
;
A
#
# COMPACT_ATOMS: atom_id res chain seq x y z
N MET A 1 -14.20 3.60 -21.40
CA MET A 1 -12.81 3.12 -21.59
C MET A 1 -11.94 3.88 -20.61
N VAL A 2 -11.20 3.18 -19.75
CA VAL A 2 -10.21 3.84 -18.88
C VAL A 2 -9.10 4.38 -19.77
N ASP A 3 -8.75 5.65 -19.60
CA ASP A 3 -7.74 6.31 -20.41
C ASP A 3 -6.35 5.89 -19.94
N SER A 4 -5.81 4.82 -20.51
CA SER A 4 -4.54 4.21 -20.06
C SER A 4 -3.37 5.20 -20.05
N LYS A 5 -3.37 6.19 -20.96
CA LYS A 5 -2.36 7.26 -20.99
C LYS A 5 -2.41 8.15 -19.75
N LYS A 6 -3.60 8.40 -19.21
CA LYS A 6 -3.80 9.17 -17.99
C LYS A 6 -3.35 8.41 -16.75
N LEU A 7 -3.51 7.08 -16.74
CA LEU A 7 -2.98 6.25 -15.65
C LEU A 7 -1.45 6.24 -15.66
N ILE A 8 -0.82 6.08 -16.83
CA ILE A 8 0.64 6.09 -16.95
C ILE A 8 1.21 7.43 -16.47
N SER A 9 0.64 8.56 -16.89
CA SER A 9 1.13 9.87 -16.45
C SER A 9 0.94 10.13 -14.96
N LEU A 10 -0.07 9.52 -14.33
CA LEU A 10 -0.22 9.56 -12.88
C LEU A 10 0.87 8.72 -12.19
N VAL A 11 1.17 7.52 -12.70
CA VAL A 11 2.27 6.70 -12.16
C VAL A 11 3.60 7.44 -12.28
N GLU A 12 3.90 8.03 -13.44
CA GLU A 12 5.12 8.84 -13.64
C GLU A 12 5.19 10.03 -12.67
N LYS A 13 4.06 10.70 -12.42
CA LYS A 13 3.99 11.81 -11.46
C LYS A 13 4.34 11.38 -10.03
N TYR A 14 3.94 10.18 -9.62
CA TYR A 14 4.16 9.65 -8.27
C TYR A 14 5.33 8.67 -8.18
N GLU A 15 6.10 8.49 -9.27
CA GLU A 15 7.22 7.56 -9.37
C GLU A 15 8.19 7.69 -8.19
N LYS A 16 8.58 8.92 -7.86
CA LYS A 16 9.49 9.18 -6.74
C LYS A 16 8.91 8.70 -5.41
N LEU A 17 7.63 8.93 -5.15
CA LEU A 17 6.98 8.50 -3.91
C LEU A 17 6.93 6.96 -3.81
N ILE A 18 6.71 6.29 -4.94
CA ILE A 18 6.70 4.83 -5.04
C ILE A 18 8.09 4.28 -4.68
N TYR A 19 9.16 4.84 -5.26
CA TYR A 19 10.52 4.41 -4.95
C TYR A 19 10.95 4.77 -3.53
N ASP A 20 10.66 5.99 -3.04
CA ASP A 20 10.97 6.40 -1.66
C ASP A 20 10.29 5.46 -0.63
N THR A 21 9.05 5.04 -0.92
CA THR A 21 8.32 4.06 -0.10
C THR A 21 8.98 2.67 -0.15
N ALA A 22 9.38 2.21 -1.34
CA ALA A 22 10.05 0.93 -1.50
C ALA A 22 11.40 0.88 -0.78
N ASP A 23 12.22 1.94 -0.91
CA ASP A 23 13.48 2.09 -0.18
C ASP A 23 13.26 2.12 1.34
N HIS A 24 12.20 2.80 1.82
CA HIS A 24 11.89 2.81 3.25
C HIS A 24 11.56 1.40 3.77
N ILE A 25 10.75 0.63 3.04
CA ILE A 25 10.41 -0.75 3.41
C ILE A 25 11.65 -1.65 3.39
N TRP A 26 12.50 -1.53 2.35
CA TRP A 26 13.76 -2.29 2.28
C TRP A 26 14.76 -1.93 3.37
N ALA A 27 14.82 -0.66 3.80
CA ALA A 27 15.67 -0.24 4.90
C ALA A 27 15.17 -0.69 6.28
N HIS A 28 13.90 -1.11 6.39
CA HIS A 28 13.26 -1.54 7.63
C HIS A 28 12.62 -2.94 7.50
N PRO A 29 13.41 -3.99 7.20
CA PRO A 29 12.86 -5.33 7.04
C PRO A 29 12.31 -5.84 8.37
N GLU A 30 11.02 -6.17 8.37
CA GLU A 30 10.32 -6.81 9.49
C GLU A 30 9.85 -8.21 9.05
N THR A 31 9.94 -9.17 9.96
CA THR A 31 9.48 -10.54 9.71
C THR A 31 7.96 -10.61 9.81
N GLY A 32 7.33 -11.46 9.01
CA GLY A 32 5.88 -11.69 9.03
C GLY A 32 5.30 -11.85 10.45
N TYR A 33 4.09 -11.32 10.67
CA TYR A 33 3.41 -11.14 11.97
C TYR A 33 4.04 -10.12 12.93
N ARG A 34 5.16 -9.48 12.58
CA ARG A 34 5.84 -8.48 13.44
C ARG A 34 6.05 -7.13 12.76
N GLU A 35 5.47 -6.93 11.58
CA GLU A 35 5.60 -5.72 10.74
C GLU A 35 4.74 -4.55 11.21
N TRP A 36 4.83 -4.24 12.50
CA TRP A 36 4.02 -3.19 13.10
C TRP A 36 4.43 -1.80 12.63
N LYS A 37 5.72 -1.59 12.34
CA LYS A 37 6.23 -0.30 11.87
C LYS A 37 5.93 -0.11 10.39
N THR A 38 6.15 -1.14 9.58
CA THR A 38 5.85 -1.11 8.15
C THR A 38 4.35 -0.98 7.91
N SER A 39 3.52 -1.69 8.69
CA SER A 39 2.05 -1.51 8.62
C SER A 39 1.64 -0.09 9.00
N ALA A 40 2.13 0.45 10.12
CA ALA A 40 1.79 1.81 10.55
C ALA A 40 2.24 2.89 9.55
N TYR A 41 3.41 2.71 8.92
CA TYR A 41 3.93 3.60 7.88
C TYR A 41 3.02 3.61 6.65
N MET A 42 2.60 2.44 6.17
CA MET A 42 1.64 2.34 5.08
C MET A 42 0.28 2.92 5.48
N GLU A 43 -0.22 2.62 6.67
CA GLU A 43 -1.49 3.15 7.17
C GLU A 43 -1.51 4.68 7.11
N GLN A 44 -0.46 5.34 7.63
CA GLN A 44 -0.37 6.80 7.61
C GLN A 44 -0.44 7.35 6.19
N HIS A 45 0.31 6.78 5.24
CA HIS A 45 0.31 7.24 3.86
C HIS A 45 -1.03 7.04 3.16
N PHE A 46 -1.73 5.95 3.43
CA PHE A 46 -3.07 5.73 2.89
C PHE A 46 -4.10 6.69 3.51
N GLU A 47 -4.02 6.98 4.81
CA GLU A 47 -4.87 8.00 5.47
C GLU A 47 -4.60 9.40 4.89
N GLU A 48 -3.33 9.78 4.65
CA GLU A 48 -2.96 11.06 4.02
C GLU A 48 -3.50 11.19 2.58
N LEU A 49 -3.60 10.08 1.87
CA LEU A 49 -4.20 10.01 0.53
C LEU A 49 -5.75 10.04 0.56
N GLY A 50 -6.35 10.04 1.75
CA GLY A 50 -7.80 10.12 1.95
C GLY A 50 -8.54 8.78 1.94
N TYR A 51 -7.81 7.67 2.06
CA TYR A 51 -8.42 6.34 2.16
C TYR A 51 -8.96 6.07 3.57
N THR A 52 -10.05 5.30 3.66
CA THR A 52 -10.57 4.82 4.94
C THR A 52 -10.07 3.41 5.19
N LEU A 53 -9.19 3.26 6.17
CA LEU A 53 -8.54 2.00 6.47
C LEU A 53 -9.34 1.16 7.47
N THR A 54 -9.49 -0.13 7.18
CA THR A 54 -9.96 -1.12 8.16
C THR A 54 -8.78 -1.97 8.62
N LYS A 55 -8.41 -1.81 9.90
CA LYS A 55 -7.28 -2.49 10.52
C LYS A 55 -7.73 -3.86 11.06
N ALA A 56 -6.87 -4.86 10.97
CA ALA A 56 -7.16 -6.20 11.49
C ALA A 56 -7.04 -6.31 13.03
N GLY A 57 -6.67 -5.22 13.70
CA GLY A 57 -6.68 -5.06 15.16
C GLY A 57 -5.51 -5.76 15.86
N ASN A 58 -5.50 -7.10 15.87
CA ASN A 58 -4.54 -7.89 16.64
C ASN A 58 -3.42 -8.51 15.79
N ILE A 59 -3.40 -8.23 14.49
CA ILE A 59 -2.35 -8.62 13.55
C ILE A 59 -1.96 -7.40 12.69
N PRO A 60 -0.69 -7.29 12.26
CA PRO A 60 -0.29 -6.28 11.28
C PRO A 60 -1.06 -6.51 9.98
N GLY A 61 -1.48 -5.42 9.34
CA GLY A 61 -2.26 -5.44 8.11
C GLY A 61 -3.57 -4.66 8.19
N PHE A 62 -3.94 -4.10 7.04
CA PHE A 62 -5.17 -3.37 6.83
C PHE A 62 -5.70 -3.64 5.43
N TYR A 63 -6.98 -3.36 5.21
CA TYR A 63 -7.54 -3.24 3.87
C TYR A 63 -8.25 -1.90 3.73
N THR A 64 -8.38 -1.43 2.50
CA THR A 64 -9.15 -0.24 2.17
C THR A 64 -10.08 -0.57 1.01
N ASP A 65 -11.31 -0.07 1.10
CA ASP A 65 -12.27 -0.12 0.01
C ASP A 65 -12.13 1.14 -0.83
N LEU A 66 -12.01 0.97 -2.15
CA LEU A 66 -12.08 2.05 -3.12
C LEU A 66 -13.41 1.91 -3.86
N ASP A 67 -14.46 2.56 -3.36
CA ASP A 67 -15.74 2.59 -4.05
C ASP A 67 -15.67 3.52 -5.26
N THR A 68 -15.78 2.94 -6.46
CA THR A 68 -15.83 3.70 -7.72
C THR A 68 -17.26 3.82 -8.27
N GLY A 69 -18.27 3.40 -7.49
CA GLY A 69 -19.67 3.31 -7.90
C GLY A 69 -19.95 2.27 -8.98
N LYS A 70 -18.99 1.38 -9.30
CA LYS A 70 -19.12 0.34 -10.32
C LYS A 70 -19.37 -1.02 -9.67
N PRO A 71 -20.19 -1.88 -10.30
CA PRO A 71 -20.55 -3.19 -9.74
C PRO A 71 -19.42 -4.24 -9.83
N GLU A 72 -18.23 -3.86 -10.31
CA GLU A 72 -17.09 -4.75 -10.48
C GLU A 72 -16.17 -4.65 -9.26
N ILE A 73 -15.95 -5.77 -8.58
CA ILE A 73 -15.05 -5.87 -7.43
C ILE A 73 -13.67 -6.31 -7.92
N LEU A 74 -12.64 -5.50 -7.64
CA LEU A 74 -11.24 -5.84 -7.91
C LEU A 74 -10.46 -5.88 -6.59
N PHE A 75 -9.84 -7.01 -6.29
CA PHE A 75 -8.96 -7.18 -5.13
C PHE A 75 -7.49 -7.14 -5.55
N GLN A 76 -6.70 -6.26 -4.95
CA GLN A 76 -5.25 -6.13 -5.18
C GLN A 76 -4.48 -6.47 -3.90
N PRO A 77 -3.93 -7.69 -3.78
CA PRO A 77 -3.12 -8.06 -2.63
C PRO A 77 -1.72 -7.43 -2.70
N ALA A 78 -1.22 -6.95 -1.56
CA ALA A 78 0.16 -6.52 -1.36
C ALA A 78 0.67 -7.12 -0.04
N SER A 79 1.90 -7.66 -0.04
CA SER A 79 2.55 -8.23 1.14
C SER A 79 3.82 -7.43 1.43
N PRO A 80 3.94 -6.82 2.62
CA PRO A 80 5.17 -6.16 3.06
C PRO A 80 6.20 -7.13 3.64
N ASP A 81 5.83 -8.42 3.83
CA ASP A 81 6.62 -9.37 4.60
C ASP A 81 7.97 -9.70 3.96
N SER A 82 9.03 -9.63 4.77
CA SER A 82 10.37 -10.10 4.38
C SER A 82 10.69 -11.44 5.05
N LEU A 83 11.10 -12.45 4.28
CA LEU A 83 11.48 -13.78 4.79
C LEU A 83 12.97 -13.89 5.15
N PHE A 84 13.82 -13.05 4.56
CA PHE A 84 15.27 -12.98 4.77
C PHE A 84 15.80 -11.72 4.06
N CYS A 85 16.53 -10.83 4.75
CA CYS A 85 17.30 -9.74 4.13
C CYS A 85 18.75 -9.80 4.63
N PHE A 86 19.70 -10.02 3.72
CA PHE A 86 21.14 -9.85 3.93
C PHE A 86 21.53 -8.40 3.71
#